data_AF-A0AA35P2S9-F1
#
_entry.id   AF-A0AA35P2S9-F1
#
_cell.length_a   1.000
_cell.length_b   1.000
_cell.length_c   1.000
_cell.angle_alpha   90.00
_cell.angle_beta   90.00
_cell.angle_gamma   90.00
#
_symmetry.space_group_name_H-M   'P 1'
#
loop_
_entity.id
_entity.type
_entity.pdbx_description
1 polymer ?
#
loop_
_entity_poly.entity_id
_entity_poly.type
_entity_poly.pdbx_seq_one_letter_code
_entity_poly.pdbx_strand_id
1 'polypeptide(L)'
;MFPILCFLRPANKLEIWEDLKIISFTRSIVAVYSTCMLVVLLRVQLNIIGGYIYLDNAAVCKNGTTPLAPPEVQQQYLSSIQHLLGDGLTELITVVKKAVQDAFGSVSLKHALSLLDLDQKLQEIRKVIEQPGDRSSSEDTGSQSLLCHYMMPDEENPLATQASGLTEGDVATIKLLNETRDMLDSPDFNRVLSSCLNRGFSRLLDNMAEFFRPTEQDLCHSSSMNSLSSVSLPLAKIIPIINGQIHSVCSETPSHFVQDLLMMEQVKDFAANVYEAFSTPQQLEK
;
A
#
# COMPACT_ATOMS: atom_id res chain seq x y z
N MET A 1 1.04 -20.54 11.92
CA MET A 1 2.44 -20.98 11.70
C MET A 1 3.43 -20.40 12.73
N PHE A 2 3.00 -20.09 13.96
CA PHE A 2 3.90 -19.70 15.06
C PHE A 2 4.14 -20.83 16.11
N PRO A 3 3.21 -21.79 16.33
CA PRO A 3 3.43 -22.82 17.35
C PRO A 3 4.41 -23.93 16.95
N ILE A 4 4.65 -24.15 15.66
CA ILE A 4 5.32 -25.36 15.17
C ILE A 4 6.85 -25.20 15.13
N LEU A 5 7.37 -23.97 14.98
CA LEU A 5 8.81 -23.73 14.89
C LEU A 5 9.56 -23.79 16.24
N CYS A 6 8.85 -23.72 17.37
CA CYS A 6 9.48 -23.84 18.69
C CYS A 6 9.82 -25.28 19.10
N PHE A 7 9.23 -26.30 18.44
CA PHE A 7 9.38 -27.72 18.84
C PHE A 7 10.45 -28.50 18.07
N LEU A 8 10.94 -27.96 16.95
CA LEU A 8 12.05 -28.54 16.22
C LEU A 8 13.29 -27.71 16.58
N ARG A 9 14.37 -28.33 17.06
CA ARG A 9 15.70 -27.70 17.15
C ARG A 9 16.48 -28.07 15.87
N PRO A 10 16.24 -27.42 14.73
CA PRO A 10 16.98 -27.71 13.52
C PRO A 10 18.42 -27.18 13.65
N ALA A 11 19.36 -27.83 12.98
CA ALA A 11 20.79 -27.47 13.02
C ALA A 11 21.06 -26.06 12.47
N ASN A 12 20.18 -25.54 11.59
CA ASN A 12 20.30 -24.25 10.92
C ASN A 12 19.47 -23.13 11.59
N LYS A 13 19.38 -23.12 12.92
CA LYS A 13 18.60 -22.12 13.67
C LYS A 13 18.97 -20.67 13.31
N LEU A 14 20.25 -20.37 13.09
CA LEU A 14 20.69 -19.01 12.77
C LEU A 14 20.17 -18.57 11.40
N GLU A 15 20.28 -19.42 10.38
CA GLU A 15 19.77 -19.15 9.03
C GLU A 15 18.27 -18.85 9.05
N ILE A 16 17.50 -19.66 9.79
CA ILE A 16 16.04 -19.45 9.94
C ILE A 16 15.73 -18.09 10.57
N TRP A 17 16.52 -17.63 11.54
CA TRP A 17 16.31 -16.32 12.16
C TRP A 17 16.70 -15.17 11.24
N GLU A 18 17.73 -15.34 10.43
CA GLU A 18 18.10 -14.36 9.40
C GLU A 18 17.04 -14.27 8.30
N ASP A 19 16.48 -15.40 7.85
CA ASP A 19 15.35 -15.41 6.92
C ASP A 19 14.10 -14.77 7.53
N LEU A 20 13.81 -15.08 8.79
CA LEU A 20 12.67 -14.51 9.50
C LEU A 20 12.80 -13.00 9.68
N LYS A 21 14.02 -12.49 9.92
CA LYS A 21 14.31 -11.05 9.93
C LYS A 21 13.80 -10.39 8.66
N ILE A 22 14.20 -10.92 7.50
CA ILE A 22 13.83 -10.34 6.20
C ILE A 22 12.34 -10.47 5.95
N ILE A 23 11.76 -11.64 6.18
CA ILE A 23 10.34 -11.92 5.93
C ILE A 23 9.45 -11.05 6.83
N SER A 24 9.75 -10.93 8.13
CA SER A 24 8.93 -10.17 9.06
C SER A 24 8.88 -8.69 8.73
N PHE A 25 10.01 -8.08 8.38
CA PHE A 25 10.05 -6.68 7.95
C PHE A 25 9.37 -6.49 6.60
N THR A 26 9.70 -7.32 5.61
CA THR A 26 9.09 -7.27 4.27
C THR A 26 7.58 -7.32 4.37
N ARG A 27 7.04 -8.29 5.12
CA ARG A 27 5.62 -8.51 5.23
C ARG A 27 4.87 -7.34 5.85
N SER A 28 5.42 -6.71 6.89
CA SER A 28 4.78 -5.56 7.55
C SER A 28 4.87 -4.29 6.72
N ILE A 29 5.97 -4.08 6.01
CA ILE A 29 6.13 -2.94 5.09
C ILE A 29 5.17 -3.09 3.89
N VAL A 30 5.15 -4.26 3.26
CA VAL A 30 4.20 -4.57 2.17
C VAL A 30 2.76 -4.39 2.65
N ALA A 31 2.42 -4.85 3.85
CA ALA A 31 1.08 -4.69 4.40
C ALA A 31 0.65 -3.21 4.50
N VAL A 32 1.56 -2.31 4.89
CA VAL A 32 1.26 -0.87 4.94
C VAL A 32 1.06 -0.32 3.53
N TYR A 33 1.97 -0.62 2.60
CA TYR A 33 1.86 -0.15 1.20
C TYR A 33 0.58 -0.66 0.53
N SER A 34 0.35 -1.97 0.53
CA SER A 34 -0.80 -2.59 -0.13
C SER A 34 -2.12 -2.13 0.47
N THR A 35 -2.20 -1.94 1.79
CA THR A 35 -3.42 -1.42 2.43
C THR A 35 -3.70 0.02 2.01
N CYS A 36 -2.68 0.89 1.99
CA CYS A 36 -2.84 2.27 1.54
C CYS A 36 -3.24 2.34 0.05
N MET A 37 -2.56 1.58 -0.80
CA MET A 37 -2.86 1.47 -2.24
C MET A 37 -4.29 0.98 -2.46
N LEU A 38 -4.72 -0.06 -1.74
CA LEU A 38 -6.07 -0.62 -1.85
C LEU A 38 -7.14 0.41 -1.48
N VAL A 39 -6.95 1.15 -0.38
CA VAL A 39 -7.91 2.18 0.04
C VAL A 39 -8.04 3.27 -1.00
N VAL A 40 -6.92 3.83 -1.47
CA VAL A 40 -6.97 4.94 -2.43
C VAL A 40 -7.44 4.47 -3.82
N LEU A 41 -7.03 3.28 -4.28
CA LEU A 41 -7.49 2.70 -5.54
C LEU A 41 -8.99 2.47 -5.55
N LEU A 42 -9.54 1.86 -4.50
CA LEU A 42 -10.98 1.64 -4.38
C LEU A 42 -11.74 2.97 -4.33
N ARG A 43 -11.19 4.01 -3.70
CA ARG A 43 -11.78 5.35 -3.74
C ARG A 43 -11.80 5.91 -5.17
N VAL A 44 -10.72 5.76 -5.94
CA VAL A 44 -10.72 6.17 -7.35
C VAL A 44 -11.76 5.37 -8.14
N GLN A 45 -11.66 4.04 -8.12
CA GLN A 45 -12.51 3.17 -8.92
C GLN A 45 -14.00 3.35 -8.63
N LEU A 46 -14.39 3.38 -7.34
CA LEU A 46 -15.79 3.51 -6.95
C LEU A 46 -16.36 4.89 -7.27
N ASN A 47 -15.55 5.96 -7.21
CA ASN A 47 -16.03 7.30 -7.54
C ASN A 47 -16.08 7.57 -9.05
N ILE A 48 -15.13 7.01 -9.83
CA ILE A 48 -15.22 7.02 -11.31
C ILE A 48 -16.51 6.31 -11.74
N ILE A 49 -16.65 5.02 -11.39
CA ILE A 49 -17.84 4.26 -11.83
C ILE A 49 -19.13 4.83 -11.25
N GLY A 50 -19.10 5.36 -10.03
CA GLY A 50 -20.24 6.05 -9.41
C GLY A 50 -20.66 7.30 -10.17
N GLY A 51 -19.72 8.06 -10.72
CA GLY A 51 -19.99 9.22 -11.58
C GLY A 51 -20.65 8.82 -12.90
N TYR A 52 -20.14 7.77 -13.54
CA TYR A 52 -20.76 7.20 -14.75
C TYR A 52 -22.18 6.69 -14.50
N ILE A 53 -22.42 5.96 -13.41
CA ILE A 53 -23.75 5.50 -13.02
C ILE A 53 -24.69 6.68 -12.77
N TYR A 54 -24.20 7.77 -12.17
CA TYR A 54 -24.98 8.99 -11.98
C TYR A 54 -25.40 9.62 -13.31
N LEU A 55 -24.46 9.74 -14.25
CA LEU A 55 -24.74 10.28 -15.59
C LEU A 55 -25.73 9.41 -16.37
N ASP A 56 -25.58 8.08 -16.31
CA ASP A 56 -26.52 7.13 -16.93
C ASP A 56 -27.94 7.32 -16.38
N ASN A 57 -28.08 7.41 -15.06
CA ASN A 57 -29.38 7.65 -14.43
C ASN A 57 -29.98 9.00 -14.83
N ALA A 58 -29.16 10.04 -14.97
CA ALA A 58 -29.60 11.37 -15.41
C ALA A 58 -29.98 11.40 -16.91
N ALA A 59 -29.31 10.61 -17.74
CA ALA A 59 -29.52 10.55 -19.20
C ALA A 59 -30.72 9.67 -19.59
N VAL A 60 -30.98 8.59 -18.85
CA VAL A 60 -32.18 7.76 -19.02
C VAL A 60 -33.46 8.58 -18.85
N CYS A 61 -33.47 9.56 -17.94
CA CYS A 61 -34.58 10.50 -17.78
C CYS A 61 -34.76 11.47 -18.96
N LYS A 62 -33.75 11.64 -19.82
CA LYS A 62 -33.74 12.68 -20.87
C LYS A 62 -34.01 12.13 -22.27
N ASN A 63 -33.37 11.04 -22.73
CA ASN A 63 -33.46 10.64 -24.15
C ASN A 63 -33.26 9.14 -24.48
N GLY A 64 -33.42 8.20 -23.54
CA GLY A 64 -33.36 6.76 -23.86
C GLY A 64 -32.03 6.29 -24.47
N THR A 65 -30.93 7.01 -24.20
CA THR A 65 -29.57 6.64 -24.57
C THR A 65 -29.17 5.32 -23.92
N THR A 66 -28.35 4.53 -24.62
CA THR A 66 -27.74 3.33 -24.06
C THR A 66 -26.85 3.70 -22.89
N PRO A 67 -26.93 2.97 -21.75
CA PRO A 67 -26.10 3.25 -20.58
C PRO A 67 -24.62 3.05 -20.92
N LEU A 68 -23.76 3.97 -20.48
CA LEU A 68 -22.31 3.88 -20.65
C LEU A 68 -21.69 2.85 -19.70
N ALA A 69 -22.29 2.61 -18.53
CA ALA A 69 -21.79 1.70 -17.52
C ALA A 69 -22.87 0.66 -17.11
N PRO A 70 -23.27 -0.26 -18.00
CA PRO A 70 -24.13 -1.38 -17.62
C PRO A 70 -23.45 -2.29 -16.59
N PRO A 71 -24.19 -3.16 -15.88
CA PRO A 71 -23.64 -4.01 -14.81
C PRO A 71 -22.45 -4.88 -15.25
N GLU A 72 -22.43 -5.33 -16.50
CA GLU A 72 -21.31 -6.11 -17.07
C GLU A 72 -20.02 -5.29 -17.13
N VAL A 73 -20.09 -4.03 -17.61
CA VAL A 73 -18.96 -3.10 -17.64
C VAL A 73 -18.50 -2.74 -16.24
N GLN A 74 -19.43 -2.52 -15.30
CA GLN A 74 -19.10 -2.24 -13.90
C GLN A 74 -18.30 -3.39 -13.28
N GLN A 75 -18.77 -4.64 -13.46
CA GLN A 75 -18.11 -5.82 -12.93
C GLN A 75 -16.74 -6.03 -13.57
N GLN A 76 -16.64 -5.88 -14.89
CA GLN A 76 -15.38 -6.03 -15.62
C GLN A 76 -14.36 -4.97 -15.18
N TYR A 77 -14.77 -3.70 -15.11
CA TYR A 77 -13.91 -2.61 -14.63
C TYR A 77 -13.41 -2.85 -13.19
N LEU A 78 -14.30 -3.17 -12.25
CA LEU A 78 -13.92 -3.41 -10.85
C LEU A 78 -13.06 -4.66 -10.67
N SER A 79 -13.09 -5.61 -11.60
CA SER A 79 -12.20 -6.78 -11.57
C SER A 79 -10.72 -6.43 -11.77
N SER A 80 -10.40 -5.24 -12.28
CA SER A 80 -9.01 -4.76 -12.42
C SER A 80 -8.25 -4.67 -11.09
N ILE A 81 -8.96 -4.60 -9.95
CA ILE A 81 -8.36 -4.68 -8.61
C ILE A 81 -7.54 -5.96 -8.38
N GLN A 82 -7.78 -7.01 -9.18
CA GLN A 82 -7.04 -8.27 -9.13
C GLN A 82 -5.55 -8.08 -9.40
N HIS A 83 -5.14 -7.08 -10.18
CA HIS A 83 -3.71 -6.80 -10.41
C HIS A 83 -3.00 -6.41 -9.11
N LEU A 84 -3.57 -5.45 -8.37
CA LEU A 84 -3.04 -5.03 -7.07
C LEU A 84 -2.99 -6.19 -6.08
N LEU A 85 -3.93 -7.13 -6.14
CA LEU A 85 -3.99 -8.28 -5.23
C LEU A 85 -3.23 -9.53 -5.76
N GLY A 86 -2.67 -9.45 -6.96
CA GLY A 86 -2.01 -10.55 -7.66
C GLY A 86 -0.58 -10.19 -8.05
N ASP A 87 -0.35 -9.95 -9.34
CA ASP A 87 0.98 -9.72 -9.91
C ASP A 87 1.63 -8.46 -9.33
N GLY A 88 0.87 -7.37 -9.20
CA GLY A 88 1.36 -6.11 -8.61
C GLY A 88 1.82 -6.26 -7.15
N LEU A 89 1.10 -7.04 -6.34
CA LEU A 89 1.52 -7.36 -4.97
C LEU A 89 2.78 -8.23 -4.95
N THR A 90 2.87 -9.19 -5.86
CA THR A 90 4.02 -10.11 -5.95
C THR A 90 5.30 -9.35 -6.32
N GLU A 91 5.18 -8.40 -7.24
CA GLU A 91 6.28 -7.52 -7.61
C GLU A 91 6.66 -6.58 -6.46
N LEU A 92 5.67 -5.96 -5.81
CA LEU A 92 5.90 -5.11 -4.63
C LEU A 92 6.62 -5.89 -3.52
N ILE A 93 6.21 -7.13 -3.24
CA ILE A 93 6.90 -8.01 -2.29
C ILE A 93 8.37 -8.20 -2.69
N THR A 94 8.64 -8.42 -3.98
CA THR A 94 9.99 -8.67 -4.49
C THR A 94 10.89 -7.43 -4.32
N VAL A 95 10.39 -6.25 -4.68
CA VAL A 95 11.12 -4.98 -4.54
C VAL A 95 11.35 -4.64 -3.07
N VAL A 96 10.31 -4.74 -2.22
CA VAL A 96 10.43 -4.48 -0.79
C VAL A 96 11.38 -5.47 -0.13
N LYS A 97 11.32 -6.76 -0.49
CA LYS A 97 12.23 -7.78 0.05
C LYS A 97 13.68 -7.45 -0.26
N LYS A 98 13.97 -6.99 -1.47
CA LYS A 98 15.31 -6.53 -1.86
C LYS A 98 15.75 -5.33 -1.03
N ALA A 99 14.91 -4.30 -0.90
CA ALA A 99 15.24 -3.12 -0.10
C ALA A 99 15.47 -3.46 1.40
N VAL A 100 14.67 -4.37 1.96
CA VAL A 100 14.84 -4.87 3.34
C VAL A 100 16.13 -5.67 3.47
N GLN A 101 16.47 -6.50 2.47
CA GLN A 101 17.74 -7.24 2.44
C GLN A 101 18.94 -6.28 2.46
N ASP A 102 18.88 -5.20 1.68
CA ASP A 102 19.95 -4.22 1.62
C ASP A 102 20.09 -3.44 2.94
N ALA A 103 18.97 -3.10 3.59
CA ALA A 103 18.95 -2.33 4.83
C ALA A 103 19.30 -3.16 6.09
N PHE A 104 18.81 -4.40 6.18
CA PHE A 104 18.93 -5.25 7.38
C PHE A 104 19.83 -6.47 7.20
N GLY A 105 20.24 -6.82 5.97
CA GLY A 105 21.00 -8.05 5.68
C GLY A 105 22.30 -8.15 6.47
N SER A 106 23.06 -7.06 6.54
CA SER A 106 24.33 -6.98 7.28
C SER A 106 24.17 -6.74 8.79
N VAL A 107 22.96 -6.43 9.26
CA VAL A 107 22.68 -6.11 10.67
C VAL A 107 22.54 -7.40 11.47
N SER A 108 23.37 -7.55 12.52
CA SER A 108 23.34 -8.70 13.40
C SER A 108 22.04 -8.76 14.21
N LEU A 109 21.50 -9.97 14.42
CA LEU A 109 20.35 -10.23 15.28
C LEU A 109 20.53 -9.75 16.73
N LYS A 110 21.78 -9.63 17.20
CA LYS A 110 22.10 -9.14 18.56
C LYS A 110 22.21 -7.62 18.65
N HIS A 111 22.28 -6.94 17.51
CA HIS A 111 22.40 -5.48 17.48
C HIS A 111 21.16 -4.86 18.11
N ALA A 112 21.38 -3.95 19.07
CA ALA A 112 20.31 -3.23 19.74
C ALA A 112 19.96 -1.99 18.93
N LEU A 113 18.68 -1.86 18.57
CA LEU A 113 18.14 -0.71 17.85
C LEU A 113 17.15 0.01 18.75
N SER A 114 17.20 1.34 18.75
CA SER A 114 16.15 2.18 19.33
C SER A 114 14.98 2.33 18.35
N LEU A 115 13.87 2.91 18.82
CA LEU A 115 12.74 3.25 17.95
C LEU A 115 13.12 4.27 16.88
N LEU A 116 14.05 5.19 17.20
CA LEU A 116 14.57 6.18 16.25
C LEU A 116 15.41 5.51 15.14
N ASP A 117 16.27 4.56 15.51
CA ASP A 117 17.08 3.82 14.52
C ASP A 117 16.18 2.99 13.60
N LEU A 118 15.10 2.43 14.16
CA LEU A 118 14.10 1.70 13.40
C LEU A 118 13.36 2.62 12.41
N ASP A 119 12.92 3.80 12.85
CA ASP A 119 12.30 4.79 11.95
C ASP A 119 13.27 5.17 10.82
N GLN A 120 14.53 5.49 11.14
CA GLN A 120 15.54 5.79 10.13
C GLN A 120 15.71 4.66 9.10
N LYS A 121 15.77 3.41 9.56
CA LYS A 121 15.84 2.23 8.66
C LYS A 121 14.60 2.09 7.80
N LEU A 122 13.41 2.34 8.34
CA LEU A 122 12.18 2.35 7.55
C LEU A 122 12.20 3.47 6.50
N GLN A 123 12.65 4.68 6.86
CA GLN A 123 12.78 5.79 5.90
C GLN A 123 13.81 5.48 4.80
N GLU A 124 14.93 4.81 5.11
CA GLU A 124 15.89 4.33 4.10
C GLU A 124 15.22 3.36 3.12
N ILE A 125 14.48 2.38 3.62
CA ILE A 125 13.73 1.42 2.77
C ILE A 125 12.70 2.14 1.91
N ARG A 126 11.91 3.05 2.50
CA ARG A 126 10.92 3.85 1.76
C ARG A 126 11.55 4.67 0.66
N LYS A 127 12.71 5.30 0.90
CA LYS A 127 13.44 6.04 -0.12
C LYS A 127 13.81 5.15 -1.30
N VAL A 128 14.25 3.91 -1.07
CA VAL A 128 14.60 2.99 -2.17
C VAL A 128 13.36 2.57 -2.98
N ILE A 129 12.21 2.39 -2.33
CA ILE A 129 10.97 1.96 -2.98
C ILE A 129 10.28 3.11 -3.73
N GLU A 130 10.25 4.29 -3.13
CA GLU A 130 9.50 5.45 -3.63
C GLU A 130 10.33 6.34 -4.57
N GLN A 131 11.66 6.21 -4.60
CA GLN A 131 12.49 6.97 -5.54
C GLN A 131 12.50 6.31 -6.93
N PRO A 132 12.35 7.11 -8.01
CA PRO A 132 12.61 6.63 -9.36
C PRO A 132 14.06 6.15 -9.41
N GLY A 133 14.23 4.83 -9.40
CA GLY A 133 15.54 4.23 -9.63
C GLY A 133 16.11 4.80 -10.93
N ASP A 134 17.40 5.09 -10.91
CA ASP A 134 18.22 5.47 -12.05
C ASP A 134 18.21 4.31 -13.07
N ARG A 135 17.06 4.12 -13.74
CA ARG A 135 16.88 3.14 -14.82
C ARG A 135 17.59 3.72 -16.02
N SER A 136 18.89 3.48 -16.04
CA SER A 136 19.79 3.73 -17.16
C SER A 136 19.37 2.88 -18.37
N SER A 137 18.32 3.29 -19.09
CA SER A 137 18.09 2.96 -20.50
C SER A 137 16.78 3.61 -20.97
N SER A 138 16.86 4.28 -22.12
CA SER A 138 15.82 4.97 -22.89
C SER A 138 15.28 6.27 -22.30
N GLU A 139 15.78 7.35 -22.90
CA GLU A 139 15.12 8.64 -23.07
C GLU A 139 13.62 8.43 -23.47
N ASP A 140 12.72 9.25 -22.91
CA ASP A 140 11.35 9.51 -23.38
C ASP A 140 10.11 8.69 -22.89
N THR A 141 10.11 8.05 -21.72
CA THR A 141 8.82 7.70 -21.08
C THR A 141 8.64 8.46 -19.77
N GLY A 142 7.60 9.29 -19.74
CA GLY A 142 7.34 10.30 -18.72
C GLY A 142 7.35 9.76 -17.28
N SER A 143 7.44 10.70 -16.35
CA SER A 143 7.46 10.59 -14.89
C SER A 143 6.31 9.76 -14.30
N GLN A 144 6.18 8.49 -14.65
CA GLN A 144 5.22 7.60 -14.04
C GLN A 144 5.62 7.37 -12.60
N SER A 145 4.65 7.58 -11.74
CA SER A 145 4.73 7.25 -10.33
C SER A 145 4.99 5.74 -10.21
N LEU A 146 6.17 5.34 -9.72
CA LEU A 146 6.57 3.94 -9.54
C LEU A 146 5.53 3.11 -8.78
N LEU A 147 4.81 3.75 -7.87
CA LEU A 147 3.82 3.09 -7.05
C LEU A 147 2.55 2.71 -7.83
N CYS A 148 2.24 3.45 -8.91
CA CYS A 148 1.05 3.20 -9.74
C CYS A 148 1.15 1.90 -10.54
N HIS A 149 2.37 1.49 -10.91
CA HIS A 149 2.64 0.23 -11.60
C HIS A 149 2.18 -1.01 -10.79
N TYR A 150 2.24 -0.94 -9.46
CA TYR A 150 1.73 -2.01 -8.60
C TYR A 150 0.19 -2.04 -8.51
N MET A 151 -0.48 -0.96 -8.90
CA MET A 151 -1.91 -0.76 -8.72
C MET A 151 -2.71 -1.11 -9.97
N MET A 152 -2.16 -0.84 -11.15
CA MET A 152 -2.73 -1.25 -12.43
C MET A 152 -1.64 -1.71 -13.41
N PRO A 153 -1.96 -2.65 -14.32
CA PRO A 153 -1.02 -3.01 -15.37
C PRO A 153 -0.82 -1.86 -16.35
N ASP A 154 0.40 -1.78 -16.88
CA ASP A 154 0.75 -0.86 -17.95
C ASP A 154 -0.17 -1.03 -19.16
N GLU A 155 -0.36 0.03 -19.93
CA GLU A 155 -1.21 0.03 -21.12
C GLU A 155 -0.73 -1.00 -22.17
N GLU A 156 0.59 -1.21 -22.24
CA GLU A 156 1.24 -2.16 -23.15
C GLU A 156 0.94 -3.63 -22.83
N ASN A 157 0.47 -3.93 -21.62
CA ASN A 157 0.18 -5.30 -21.20
C ASN A 157 -1.09 -5.84 -21.88
N PRO A 158 -1.18 -7.16 -22.15
CA PRO A 158 -2.34 -7.75 -22.80
C PRO A 158 -3.64 -7.42 -22.05
N LEU A 159 -4.69 -7.02 -22.77
CA LEU A 159 -5.98 -6.62 -22.19
C LEU A 159 -6.53 -7.64 -21.18
N ALA A 160 -6.37 -8.93 -21.45
CA ALA A 160 -6.80 -10.02 -20.56
C ALA A 160 -6.17 -9.99 -19.16
N THR A 161 -5.03 -9.30 -18.99
CA THR A 161 -4.37 -9.09 -17.68
C THR A 161 -4.87 -7.85 -16.96
N GLN A 162 -5.53 -6.93 -17.67
CA GLN A 162 -6.02 -5.66 -17.13
C GLN A 162 -7.38 -5.79 -16.44
N ALA A 163 -8.23 -6.68 -16.93
CA ALA A 163 -9.51 -7.02 -16.30
C ALA A 163 -9.97 -8.42 -16.74
N SER A 164 -10.81 -9.04 -15.92
CA SER A 164 -11.36 -10.38 -16.16
C SER A 164 -12.13 -10.44 -17.49
N GLY A 165 -11.57 -11.16 -18.47
CA GLY A 165 -12.21 -11.39 -19.76
C GLY A 165 -12.24 -10.17 -20.69
N LEU A 166 -11.35 -9.19 -20.50
CA LEU A 166 -11.28 -7.98 -21.31
C LEU A 166 -10.82 -8.26 -22.74
N THR A 167 -11.58 -7.77 -23.71
CA THR A 167 -11.31 -7.86 -25.15
C THR A 167 -11.27 -6.47 -25.79
N GLU A 168 -10.75 -6.37 -27.02
CA GLU A 168 -10.72 -5.11 -27.78
C GLU A 168 -12.12 -4.53 -28.05
N GLY A 169 -13.18 -5.35 -27.96
CA GLY A 169 -14.56 -4.91 -28.13
C GLY A 169 -15.13 -4.14 -26.92
N ASP A 170 -14.49 -4.24 -25.75
CA ASP A 170 -14.98 -3.68 -24.49
C ASP A 170 -14.55 -2.21 -24.32
N VAL A 171 -14.89 -1.38 -25.32
CA VAL A 171 -14.43 0.02 -25.44
C VAL A 171 -14.75 0.85 -24.19
N ALA A 172 -15.92 0.63 -23.57
CA ALA A 172 -16.31 1.35 -22.36
C ALA A 172 -15.41 1.00 -21.17
N THR A 173 -15.09 -0.28 -20.97
CA THR A 173 -14.18 -0.72 -19.90
C THR A 173 -12.77 -0.22 -20.13
N ILE A 174 -12.27 -0.28 -21.37
CA ILE A 174 -10.94 0.24 -21.74
C ILE A 174 -10.87 1.75 -21.44
N LYS A 175 -11.92 2.51 -21.79
CA LYS A 175 -11.99 3.95 -21.50
C LYS A 175 -11.90 4.22 -19.99
N LEU A 176 -12.67 3.50 -19.17
CA LEU A 176 -12.64 3.64 -17.71
C LEU A 176 -11.26 3.31 -17.13
N LEU A 177 -10.58 2.28 -17.65
CA LEU A 177 -9.23 1.92 -17.22
C LEU A 177 -8.22 3.02 -17.58
N ASN A 178 -8.31 3.60 -18.77
CA ASN A 178 -7.44 4.71 -19.17
C ASN A 178 -7.66 5.96 -18.32
N GLU A 179 -8.91 6.34 -18.07
CA GLU A 179 -9.24 7.45 -17.16
C GLU A 179 -8.75 7.18 -15.73
N THR A 180 -8.76 5.92 -15.30
CA THR A 180 -8.18 5.52 -14.02
C THR A 180 -6.67 5.70 -14.04
N ARG A 181 -5.97 5.35 -15.12
CA ARG A 181 -4.51 5.53 -15.27
C ARG A 181 -4.14 7.00 -15.16
N ASP A 182 -4.86 7.85 -15.90
CA ASP A 182 -4.68 9.31 -15.85
C ASP A 182 -4.87 9.84 -14.42
N MET A 183 -5.85 9.31 -13.68
CA MET A 183 -6.07 9.69 -12.30
C MET A 183 -4.95 9.20 -11.36
N LEU A 184 -4.43 8.00 -11.54
CA LEU A 184 -3.30 7.47 -10.75
C LEU A 184 -2.01 8.27 -11.02
N ASP A 185 -1.77 8.68 -12.26
CA ASP A 185 -0.60 9.50 -12.62
C ASP A 185 -0.75 10.97 -12.20
N SER A 186 -1.93 11.39 -11.73
CA SER A 186 -2.15 12.76 -11.27
C SER A 186 -1.32 13.12 -10.04
N PRO A 187 -0.87 14.39 -9.91
CA PRO A 187 -0.14 14.85 -8.73
C PRO A 187 -0.99 14.80 -7.47
N ASP A 188 -2.32 14.94 -7.59
CA ASP A 188 -3.23 14.92 -6.45
C ASP A 188 -3.39 13.52 -5.88
N PHE A 189 -3.50 12.50 -6.75
CA PHE A 189 -3.44 11.10 -6.32
C PHE A 189 -2.14 10.79 -5.57
N ASN A 190 -0.99 11.19 -6.13
CA ASN A 190 0.31 10.95 -5.52
C ASN A 190 0.43 11.62 -4.14
N ARG A 191 -0.06 12.87 -3.98
CA ARG A 191 -0.11 13.56 -2.68
C ARG A 191 -0.95 12.81 -1.65
N VAL A 192 -2.12 12.32 -2.04
CA VAL A 192 -3.03 11.58 -1.16
C VAL A 192 -2.41 10.24 -0.77
N LEU A 193 -1.86 9.50 -1.72
CA LEU A 193 -1.17 8.23 -1.46
C LEU A 193 0.03 8.43 -0.52
N SER A 194 0.87 9.43 -0.77
CA SER A 194 2.00 9.76 0.13
C SER A 194 1.53 10.10 1.54
N SER A 195 0.42 10.83 1.69
CA SER A 195 -0.15 11.13 3.01
C SER A 195 -0.63 9.86 3.73
N CYS A 196 -1.34 8.98 3.03
CA CYS A 196 -1.77 7.68 3.55
C CYS A 196 -0.57 6.83 4.00
N LEU A 197 0.48 6.74 3.17
CA LEU A 197 1.70 6.01 3.51
C LEU A 197 2.40 6.59 4.72
N ASN A 198 2.58 7.91 4.78
CA ASN A 198 3.18 8.58 5.94
C ASN A 198 2.39 8.30 7.22
N ARG A 199 1.06 8.34 7.15
CA ARG A 199 0.20 8.00 8.28
C ARG A 199 0.32 6.52 8.67
N GLY A 200 0.42 5.62 7.69
CA GLY A 200 0.57 4.19 7.92
C GLY A 200 1.89 3.79 8.56
N PHE A 201 3.01 4.33 8.09
CA PHE A 201 4.30 4.10 8.73
C PHE A 201 4.40 4.74 10.11
N SER A 202 3.82 5.93 10.31
CA SER A 202 3.73 6.55 11.64
C SER A 202 2.95 5.66 12.60
N ARG A 203 1.79 5.13 12.18
CA ARG A 203 1.00 4.21 12.99
C ARG A 203 1.72 2.89 13.29
N LEU A 204 2.44 2.35 12.30
CA LEU A 204 3.26 1.16 12.50
C LEU A 204 4.30 1.39 13.61
N LEU A 205 4.97 2.53 13.59
CA LEU A 205 5.94 2.91 14.63
C LEU A 205 5.27 3.17 15.98
N ASP A 206 4.13 3.84 16.02
CA ASP A 206 3.35 4.08 17.25
C ASP A 206 2.98 2.75 17.93
N ASN A 207 2.49 1.78 17.15
CA ASN A 207 2.17 0.44 17.65
C ASN A 207 3.41 -0.30 18.17
N MET A 208 4.57 -0.09 17.53
CA MET A 208 5.82 -0.68 17.99
C MET A 208 6.34 0.00 19.26
N ALA A 209 6.11 1.30 19.43
CA ALA A 209 6.61 2.10 20.54
C ALA A 209 6.17 1.56 21.92
N GLU A 210 5.01 0.90 22.01
CA GLU A 210 4.54 0.27 23.25
C GLU A 210 5.51 -0.78 23.79
N PHE A 211 6.25 -1.46 22.91
CA PHE A 211 7.21 -2.50 23.26
C PHE A 211 8.60 -1.94 23.59
N PHE A 212 8.87 -0.66 23.29
CA PHE A 212 10.10 0.05 23.62
C PHE A 212 9.98 0.81 24.96
N ARG A 213 9.06 0.40 25.84
CA ARG A 213 8.93 0.99 27.18
C ARG A 213 9.87 0.29 28.18
N PRO A 214 10.48 1.04 29.12
CA PRO A 214 11.22 0.42 30.23
C PRO A 214 10.31 -0.54 31.00
N THR A 215 10.80 -1.71 31.38
CA THR A 215 10.03 -2.60 32.26
C THR A 215 9.97 -1.96 33.65
N GLU A 216 8.91 -2.17 34.43
CA GLU A 216 8.77 -1.58 35.80
C GLU A 216 9.99 -1.83 36.72
N GLN A 217 10.78 -2.86 36.44
CA GLN A 217 12.05 -3.15 37.13
C GLN A 217 13.18 -2.12 36.88
N ASP A 218 13.19 -1.41 35.74
CA ASP A 218 14.21 -0.39 35.42
C ASP A 218 13.91 0.97 36.07
N LEU A 219 12.64 1.22 36.41
CA LEU A 219 12.18 2.45 37.09
C LEU A 219 12.64 2.49 38.57
N CYS A 220 12.87 1.35 39.20
CA CYS A 220 13.34 1.25 40.59
C CYS A 220 14.81 1.69 40.78
N HIS A 221 15.60 1.78 39.71
CA HIS A 221 17.04 2.09 39.78
C HIS A 221 17.45 3.43 39.15
N SER A 222 16.52 4.19 38.55
CA SER A 222 16.86 5.47 37.90
C SER A 222 15.90 6.60 38.29
N SER A 223 16.32 7.41 39.27
CA SER A 223 15.70 8.69 39.62
C SER A 223 16.07 9.79 38.61
N SER A 224 15.76 9.57 37.33
CA SER A 224 16.04 10.53 36.27
C SER A 224 14.89 10.57 35.27
N MET A 225 14.25 11.73 35.17
CA MET A 225 13.20 12.06 34.19
C MET A 225 13.65 11.94 32.72
N ASN A 226 14.89 11.53 32.44
CA ASN A 226 15.44 11.35 31.09
C ASN A 226 15.46 9.89 30.59
N SER A 227 14.95 8.90 31.35
CA SER A 227 14.94 7.47 30.93
C SER A 227 13.96 7.13 29.79
N LEU A 228 13.20 8.09 29.25
CA LEU A 228 12.25 7.89 28.15
C LEU A 228 12.92 7.87 26.76
N SER A 229 14.19 8.29 26.65
CA SER A 229 14.77 8.69 25.36
C SER A 229 15.54 7.62 24.59
N SER A 230 15.81 6.42 25.11
CA SER A 230 16.60 5.45 24.33
C SER A 230 16.53 4.00 24.84
N VAL A 231 15.32 3.46 25.06
CA VAL A 231 15.21 2.00 25.21
C VAL A 231 15.55 1.38 23.86
N SER A 232 16.56 0.51 23.86
CA SER A 232 17.01 -0.20 22.66
C SER A 232 16.75 -1.68 22.84
N LEU A 233 16.21 -2.32 21.80
CA LEU A 233 15.92 -3.74 21.81
C LEU A 233 16.84 -4.46 20.82
N PRO A 234 17.38 -5.64 21.18
CA PRO A 234 18.05 -6.50 20.21
C PRO A 234 17.10 -6.81 19.04
N LEU A 235 17.61 -6.79 17.82
CA LEU A 235 16.83 -7.04 16.61
C LEU A 235 16.05 -8.37 16.68
N ALA A 236 16.62 -9.41 17.28
CA ALA A 236 15.93 -10.68 17.54
C ALA A 236 14.61 -10.54 18.34
N LYS A 237 14.51 -9.53 19.21
CA LYS A 237 13.26 -9.20 19.94
C LYS A 237 12.31 -8.32 19.12
N ILE A 238 12.85 -7.51 18.21
CA ILE A 238 12.04 -6.66 17.32
C ILE A 238 11.31 -7.49 16.25
N ILE A 239 11.96 -8.55 15.74
CA ILE A 239 11.38 -9.46 14.72
C ILE A 239 9.96 -9.96 15.07
N PRO A 240 9.71 -10.58 16.25
CA PRO A 240 8.35 -11.01 16.57
C PRO A 240 7.36 -9.85 16.74
N ILE A 241 7.82 -8.69 17.22
CA ILE A 241 6.98 -7.49 17.37
C ILE A 241 6.51 -7.00 16.01
N ILE A 242 7.44 -6.76 15.08
CA ILE A 242 7.08 -6.28 13.74
C ILE A 242 6.28 -7.33 12.97
N ASN A 243 6.58 -8.61 13.14
CA ASN A 243 5.82 -9.69 12.52
C ASN A 243 4.36 -9.72 12.98
N GLY A 244 4.09 -9.36 14.24
CA GLY A 244 2.75 -9.26 14.81
C GLY A 244 1.93 -8.08 14.25
N GLN A 245 2.58 -7.04 13.72
CA GLN A 245 1.90 -5.85 13.21
C GLN A 245 0.96 -6.14 12.04
N ILE A 246 1.20 -7.21 11.27
CA ILE A 246 0.30 -7.60 10.17
C ILE A 246 -1.14 -7.79 10.64
N HIS A 247 -1.35 -8.32 11.86
CA HIS A 247 -2.68 -8.55 12.39
C HIS A 247 -3.38 -7.24 12.79
N SER A 248 -2.61 -6.18 13.06
CA SER A 248 -3.15 -4.85 13.29
C SER A 248 -3.41 -4.12 11.97
N VAL A 249 -2.49 -4.23 11.00
CA VAL A 249 -2.57 -3.53 9.72
C VAL A 249 -3.68 -4.10 8.84
N CYS A 250 -3.80 -5.43 8.75
CA CYS A 250 -4.71 -6.14 7.83
C CYS A 250 -5.86 -6.89 8.55
N SER A 251 -6.33 -6.43 9.71
CA SER A 251 -7.44 -7.10 10.41
C SER A 251 -8.77 -6.98 9.65
N GLU A 252 -9.54 -8.07 9.59
CA GLU A 252 -10.91 -8.11 9.03
C GLU A 252 -11.95 -7.45 9.94
N THR A 253 -11.74 -7.50 11.26
CA THR A 253 -12.42 -6.57 12.18
C THR A 253 -11.83 -5.20 11.93
N PRO A 254 -12.64 -4.14 11.73
CA PRO A 254 -12.17 -2.93 11.10
C PRO A 254 -11.01 -2.38 11.93
N SER A 255 -9.80 -2.60 11.41
CA SER A 255 -8.61 -2.24 12.14
C SER A 255 -8.66 -0.74 12.32
N HIS A 256 -8.33 -0.25 13.51
CA HIS A 256 -8.21 1.19 13.73
C HIS A 256 -7.35 1.84 12.64
N PHE A 257 -6.38 1.11 12.09
CA PHE A 257 -5.59 1.55 10.94
C PHE A 257 -6.40 1.77 9.66
N VAL A 258 -7.14 0.77 9.17
CA VAL A 258 -7.96 0.91 7.95
C VAL A 258 -9.06 1.93 8.15
N GLN A 259 -9.71 1.95 9.32
CA GLN A 259 -10.72 2.97 9.64
C GLN A 259 -10.12 4.38 9.60
N ASP A 260 -8.93 4.57 10.16
CA ASP A 260 -8.26 5.87 10.15
C ASP A 260 -7.98 6.33 8.72
N LEU A 261 -7.47 5.45 7.85
CA LEU A 261 -7.27 5.76 6.43
C LEU A 261 -8.58 6.12 5.73
N LEU A 262 -9.66 5.36 5.98
CA LEU A 262 -10.98 5.63 5.39
C LEU A 262 -11.61 6.93 5.89
N MET A 263 -11.23 7.38 7.09
CA MET A 263 -11.76 8.58 7.73
C MET A 263 -10.92 9.84 7.47
N MET A 264 -9.72 9.71 6.92
CA MET A 264 -8.87 10.85 6.53
C MET A 264 -9.61 11.82 5.60
N GLU A 265 -9.62 13.09 6.00
CA GLU A 265 -10.27 14.18 5.25
C GLU A 265 -9.68 14.31 3.84
N GLN A 266 -8.35 14.28 3.72
CA GLN A 266 -7.64 14.31 2.43
C GLN A 266 -8.11 13.23 1.45
N VAL A 267 -8.42 12.03 1.94
CA VAL A 267 -8.91 10.91 1.11
C VAL A 267 -10.36 11.15 0.70
N LYS A 268 -11.19 11.71 1.59
CA LYS A 268 -12.58 12.03 1.32
C LYS A 268 -12.72 13.19 0.33
N ASP A 269 -11.94 14.25 0.51
CA ASP A 269 -11.94 15.41 -0.37
C ASP A 269 -11.47 15.03 -1.78
N PHE A 270 -10.39 14.25 -1.86
CA PHE A 270 -9.94 13.71 -3.15
C PHE A 270 -11.02 12.83 -3.80
N ALA A 271 -11.65 11.93 -3.05
CA ALA A 271 -12.74 11.11 -3.56
C ALA A 271 -13.94 11.95 -4.07
N ALA A 272 -14.28 13.03 -3.38
CA ALA A 272 -15.32 13.96 -3.80
C ALA A 272 -14.96 14.68 -5.10
N ASN A 273 -13.71 15.15 -5.23
CA ASN A 273 -13.21 15.79 -6.45
C ASN A 273 -13.23 14.82 -7.64
N VAL A 274 -12.81 13.56 -7.44
CA VAL A 274 -12.92 12.51 -8.46
C VAL A 274 -14.38 12.31 -8.84
N TYR A 275 -15.27 12.12 -7.87
CA TYR A 275 -16.69 11.93 -8.15
C TYR A 275 -17.29 13.10 -8.94
N GLU A 276 -17.00 14.35 -8.55
CA GLU A 276 -17.46 15.55 -9.24
C GLU A 276 -16.96 15.61 -10.69
N ALA A 277 -15.68 15.31 -10.92
CA ALA A 277 -15.09 15.29 -12.25
C ALA A 277 -15.77 14.28 -13.19
N PHE A 278 -16.13 13.10 -12.69
CA PHE A 278 -16.76 12.03 -13.48
C PHE A 278 -18.30 12.04 -13.46
N SER A 279 -18.93 12.94 -12.69
CA SER A 279 -20.40 13.09 -12.62
C SER A 279 -20.92 14.37 -13.27
N THR A 280 -20.03 15.25 -13.75
CA THR A 280 -20.40 16.46 -14.47
C THR A 280 -20.52 16.20 -15.97
N PRO A 281 -21.57 16.70 -16.67
CA PRO A 281 -21.78 16.44 -18.09
C PRO A 281 -20.73 17.03 -19.07
N GLN A 282 -19.62 17.57 -18.59
CA GLN A 282 -18.65 18.30 -19.41
C GLN A 282 -17.39 17.48 -19.66
N GLN A 283 -17.46 16.56 -20.63
CA GLN A 283 -16.31 16.10 -21.42
C GLN A 283 -16.69 15.29 -22.69
N LEU A 284 -17.97 15.29 -23.10
CA LEU A 284 -18.41 14.65 -24.36
C LEU A 284 -18.35 15.59 -25.59
N GLU A 285 -17.82 16.82 -25.45
CA GLU A 285 -17.79 17.85 -26.53
C GLU A 285 -16.38 18.38 -26.89
N LYS A 286 -15.31 17.59 -26.76
CA LYS A 286 -14.03 17.93 -27.40
C LYS A 286 -13.46 16.78 -28.19
#